data_AF-A0A968VQ88-F1
#
_entry.id   AF-A0A968VQ88-F1
#
_cell.length_a   1.000
_cell.length_b   1.000
_cell.length_c   1.000
_cell.angle_alpha   90.00
_cell.angle_beta   90.00
_cell.angle_gamma   90.00
#
_symmetry.space_group_name_H-M   'P 1'
#
loop_
_entity.id
_entity.type
_entity.pdbx_description
1 polymer ?
#
loop_
_entity_poly.entity_id
_entity_poly.type
_entity_poly.pdbx_seq_one_letter_code
_entity_poly.pdbx_strand_id
1 'polypeptide(L)'
;MPRKPDEFSVHILLDGAHREEVKVKGVKEVTALMNKIFRGSGDGEDFIQLPRGMENEYLVIRPSRVCAVSVEAVFSSSVGIPGAD
;
A
#
# COMPACT_ATOMS: atom_id res chain seq x y z
N MET A 1 22.31 0.74 17.79
CA MET A 1 20.84 0.57 17.85
C MET A 1 20.32 0.60 16.41
N PRO A 2 19.50 -0.37 15.96
CA PRO A 2 18.95 -0.35 14.60
C PRO A 2 18.21 0.98 14.40
N ARG A 3 18.50 1.68 13.30
CA ARG A 3 17.82 2.94 12.98
C ARG A 3 16.32 2.63 12.86
N LYS A 4 15.44 3.45 13.45
CA LYS A 4 13.99 3.31 13.27
C LYS A 4 13.64 3.78 11.84
N PRO A 5 12.88 3.01 11.05
CA PRO A 5 12.41 3.48 9.75
C PRO A 5 11.50 4.70 9.88
N ASP A 6 11.56 5.61 8.92
CA ASP A 6 10.70 6.81 8.86
C ASP A 6 9.34 6.46 8.25
N GLU A 7 9.34 5.61 7.22
CA GLU A 7 8.13 5.05 6.60
C GLU A 7 8.39 3.62 6.11
N PHE A 8 7.31 2.95 5.70
CA PHE A 8 7.35 1.68 4.99
C PHE A 8 6.60 1.84 3.68
N SER A 9 7.22 1.44 2.57
CA SER A 9 6.55 1.26 1.29
C SER A 9 6.05 -0.18 1.19
N VAL A 10 4.75 -0.34 0.96
CA VAL A 10 4.10 -1.64 0.77
C VAL A 10 3.70 -1.75 -0.70
N HIS A 11 4.35 -2.64 -1.43
CA HIS A 11 4.06 -2.92 -2.82
C HIS A 11 3.15 -4.13 -2.92
N ILE A 12 1.96 -3.93 -3.48
CA ILE A 12 0.93 -4.95 -3.63
C ILE A 12 0.87 -5.32 -5.11
N LEU A 13 1.10 -6.60 -5.41
CA LEU A 13 0.93 -7.15 -6.74
C LEU A 13 -0.44 -7.82 -6.82
N LEU A 14 -1.28 -7.32 -7.71
CA LEU A 14 -2.62 -7.84 -7.96
C LEU A 14 -2.62 -8.78 -9.17
N ASP A 15 -3.57 -9.72 -9.18
CA ASP A 15 -3.83 -10.51 -10.38
C ASP A 15 -4.19 -9.58 -11.55
N GLY A 16 -3.71 -9.89 -12.76
CA GLY A 16 -3.78 -8.98 -13.92
C GLY A 16 -2.65 -7.94 -14.03
N ALA A 17 -1.53 -8.16 -13.34
CA ALA A 17 -0.29 -7.35 -13.43
C ALA A 17 -0.38 -5.90 -12.92
N HIS A 18 -1.48 -5.54 -12.25
CA HIS A 18 -1.59 -4.25 -11.57
C HIS A 18 -0.71 -4.20 -10.32
N ARG A 19 -0.14 -3.02 -10.06
CA ARG A 19 0.71 -2.75 -8.91
C ARG A 19 0.17 -1.55 -8.16
N GLU A 20 0.05 -1.69 -6.86
CA GLU A 20 -0.33 -0.61 -5.97
C GLU A 20 0.78 -0.39 -4.94
N GLU A 21 1.11 0.87 -4.67
CA GLU A 21 2.05 1.23 -3.61
C GLU A 21 1.31 2.01 -2.52
N VAL A 22 1.45 1.54 -1.29
CA VAL A 22 0.88 2.19 -0.11
C VAL A 22 2.02 2.54 0.84
N LYS A 23 2.11 3.82 1.19
CA LYS A 23 3.05 4.32 2.20
C LYS A 23 2.40 4.32 3.57
N VAL A 24 3.06 3.73 4.56
CA VAL A 24 2.60 3.69 5.95
C VAL A 24 3.69 4.13 6.92
N LYS A 25 3.32 4.74 8.05
CA LYS A 25 4.29 5.37 8.97
C LYS A 25 4.84 4.43 10.02
N GLY A 26 4.31 3.20 10.14
CA GLY A 26 4.75 2.29 11.19
C GLY A 26 4.41 0.83 10.95
N VAL A 27 5.17 -0.04 11.62
CA VAL A 27 5.05 -1.50 11.54
C VAL A 27 3.64 -1.98 11.92
N LYS A 28 2.98 -1.33 12.89
CA LYS A 28 1.60 -1.69 13.27
C LYS A 28 0.61 -1.48 12.14
N GLU A 29 0.79 -0.42 11.34
CA GLU A 29 -0.04 -0.13 10.17
C GLU A 29 0.22 -1.14 9.05
N VAL A 30 1.48 -1.55 8.87
CA VAL A 30 1.83 -2.68 7.97
C VAL A 30 1.07 -3.94 8.38
N THR A 31 1.14 -4.34 9.66
CA THR A 31 0.44 -5.54 10.15
C THR A 31 -1.08 -5.45 9.98
N ALA A 32 -1.67 -4.28 10.21
CA ALA A 32 -3.11 -4.07 10.01
C ALA A 32 -3.50 -4.16 8.52
N LEU A 33 -2.70 -3.56 7.64
CA LEU A 33 -2.89 -3.63 6.19
C LEU A 33 -2.77 -5.08 5.68
N MET A 34 -1.75 -5.81 6.13
CA MET A 34 -1.56 -7.23 5.78
C MET A 34 -2.74 -8.08 6.23
N ASN A 35 -3.26 -7.86 7.44
CA ASN A 35 -4.45 -8.58 7.91
C ASN A 35 -5.68 -8.27 7.04
N LYS A 36 -5.86 -7.03 6.57
CA LYS A 36 -6.97 -6.71 5.66
C LYS A 36 -6.82 -7.38 4.30
N ILE A 37 -5.60 -7.40 3.75
CA ILE A 37 -5.29 -8.03 2.47
C ILE A 37 -5.53 -9.55 2.53
N PHE A 38 -4.98 -10.22 3.55
CA PHE A 38 -5.02 -11.69 3.63
C PHE A 38 -6.34 -12.26 4.18
N ARG A 39 -7.14 -11.46 4.89
CA ARG A 39 -8.46 -11.89 5.38
C ARG A 39 -9.59 -11.63 4.37
N GLY A 40 -9.25 -11.42 3.09
CA GLY A 40 -10.13 -10.99 2.02
C GLY A 40 -11.58 -11.46 2.13
N SER A 41 -12.50 -10.52 1.97
CA SER A 41 -13.95 -10.73 2.06
C SER A 41 -14.48 -11.35 0.77
N GLY A 42 -14.55 -12.68 0.72
CA GLY A 42 -15.35 -13.42 -0.26
C GLY A 42 -14.64 -13.84 -1.55
N ASP A 43 -15.43 -14.48 -2.41
CA ASP A 43 -15.03 -15.38 -3.50
C ASP A 43 -14.54 -14.62 -4.76
N GLY A 44 -14.60 -13.28 -4.74
CA GLY A 44 -14.15 -12.44 -5.85
C GLY A 44 -15.14 -12.30 -7.02
N GLU A 45 -16.26 -13.02 -7.03
CA GLU A 45 -17.19 -13.10 -8.18
C GLU A 45 -18.43 -12.18 -8.09
N ASP A 46 -18.81 -11.72 -6.89
CA ASP A 46 -19.98 -10.84 -6.72
C ASP A 46 -19.85 -9.46 -7.37
N PHE A 47 -20.94 -8.94 -7.91
CA PHE A 47 -21.00 -7.56 -8.40
C PHE A 47 -20.83 -6.56 -7.24
N ILE A 48 -19.85 -5.64 -7.35
CA ILE A 48 -19.69 -4.55 -6.38
C ILE A 48 -20.56 -3.37 -6.80
N GLN A 49 -21.35 -2.84 -5.88
CA GLN A 49 -21.97 -1.55 -6.07
C GLN A 49 -20.91 -0.45 -6.01
N LEU A 50 -20.72 0.26 -7.12
CA LEU A 50 -19.81 1.40 -7.17
C LEU A 50 -20.32 2.53 -6.24
N PRO A 51 -19.43 3.27 -5.56
CA PRO A 51 -19.80 4.43 -4.76
C PRO A 51 -20.54 5.47 -5.60
N ARG A 52 -21.62 6.04 -5.05
CA ARG A 52 -22.35 7.15 -5.69
C ARG A 52 -21.83 8.46 -5.10
N GLY A 53 -21.31 9.37 -5.94
CA GLY A 53 -20.79 10.67 -5.48
C GLY A 53 -19.26 10.78 -5.52
N MET A 54 -18.66 10.28 -6.59
CA MET A 54 -17.24 10.47 -6.88
C MET A 54 -17.10 11.76 -7.69
N GLU A 55 -16.48 12.79 -7.11
CA GLU A 55 -16.34 14.13 -7.75
C GLU A 55 -15.23 14.17 -8.81
N ASN A 56 -14.25 13.26 -8.74
CA ASN A 56 -13.16 13.13 -9.70
C ASN A 56 -13.27 11.85 -10.57
N GLU A 57 -12.29 11.64 -11.44
CA GLU A 57 -12.10 10.36 -12.15
C GLU A 57 -11.42 9.34 -11.22
N TYR A 58 -11.96 8.12 -11.19
CA TYR A 58 -11.42 7.03 -10.39
C TYR A 58 -11.43 5.72 -11.18
N LEU A 59 -10.36 4.94 -11.03
CA LEU A 59 -10.28 3.58 -11.51
C LEU A 59 -10.59 2.62 -10.36
N VAL A 60 -11.62 1.79 -10.54
CA VAL A 60 -11.94 0.71 -9.59
C VAL A 60 -11.34 -0.59 -10.10
N ILE A 61 -10.39 -1.14 -9.36
CA ILE A 61 -9.77 -2.43 -9.65
C ILE A 61 -10.37 -3.46 -8.69
N ARG A 62 -11.00 -4.51 -9.23
CA ARG A 62 -11.43 -5.69 -8.46
C ARG A 62 -10.57 -6.89 -8.87
N PRO A 63 -9.38 -7.05 -8.25
CA PRO A 63 -8.58 -8.24 -8.47
C PRO A 63 -9.24 -9.45 -7.78
N SER A 64 -9.16 -10.63 -8.40
CA SER A 64 -9.61 -11.89 -7.78
C SER A 64 -8.73 -12.28 -6.59
N ARG A 65 -7.47 -11.84 -6.57
CA ARG A 65 -6.50 -12.08 -5.49
C ARG A 65 -5.35 -11.09 -5.50
N VAL A 66 -4.68 -11.03 -4.36
CA VAL A 66 -3.32 -10.47 -4.23
C VAL A 66 -2.31 -11.58 -4.51
N CYS A 67 -1.46 -11.38 -5.51
CA CYS A 67 -0.43 -12.34 -5.91
C CYS A 67 0.79 -12.28 -4.99
N ALA A 68 1.20 -11.07 -4.59
CA ALA A 68 2.35 -10.87 -3.72
C ALA A 68 2.27 -9.56 -2.96
N VAL A 69 2.97 -9.48 -1.83
CA VAL A 69 3.21 -8.23 -1.11
C VAL A 69 4.69 -8.13 -0.77
N SER A 70 5.33 -7.02 -1.12
CA SER A 70 6.67 -6.66 -0.69
C SER A 70 6.59 -5.47 0.27
N VAL A 71 7.40 -5.47 1.32
CA VAL A 71 7.46 -4.39 2.31
C VAL A 71 8.90 -3.92 2.43
N GLU A 72 9.11 -2.63 2.19
CA GLU A 72 10.42 -2.00 2.28
C GLU A 72 10.42 -0.92 3.38
N ALA A 73 11.46 -0.94 4.22
CA ALA A 73 11.68 0.10 5.21
C ALA A 73 12.45 1.26 4.58
N VAL A 74 11.89 2.47 4.67
CA VAL A 74 12.48 3.68 4.11
C VAL A 74 13.10 4.49 5.25
N PHE A 75 14.36 4.89 5.05
CA PHE A 75 15.12 5.74 5.95
C PHE A 75 15.46 7.03 5.22
N SER A 76 14.78 8.11 5.55
CA SER A 76 15.11 9.44 5.08
C SER A 76 16.40 9.90 5.76
N SER A 77 17.51 9.94 5.01
CA SER A 77 18.67 10.69 5.43
C SER A 77 18.49 12.12 4.94
N SER A 78 18.49 13.09 5.85
CA SER A 78 18.78 14.47 5.50
C SER A 78 20.23 14.54 4.99
N VAL A 79 20.42 14.44 3.68
CA VAL A 79 21.63 14.99 3.05
C VAL A 79 21.52 16.50 3.20
N GLY A 80 22.09 17.03 4.28
CA GLY A 80 22.36 18.45 4.37
C GLY A 80 23.25 18.83 3.19
N ILE A 81 22.75 19.69 2.30
CA ILE A 81 23.59 20.32 1.29
C ILE A 81 24.62 21.13 2.08
N PRO A 82 25.94 20.87 1.95
CA PRO A 82 26.93 21.70 2.60
C PRO A 82 26.87 23.08 1.93
N GLY A 83 26.47 24.11 2.67
CA GLY A 83 26.52 25.51 2.22
C GLY A 83 25.18 26.25 2.06
N ALA A 84 24.09 25.81 2.69
CA ALA A 84 22.90 26.65 2.87
C ALA A 84 22.96 27.34 4.25
N ASP A 85 23.80 28.37 4.35
CA ASP A 85 23.62 29.47 5.29
C ASP A 85 22.70 30.53 4.67
#